data_AF-A0A1B6VKQ1-F1
#
_entry.id   AF-A0A1B6VKQ1-F1
#
_cell.length_a   1.000
_cell.length_b   1.000
_cell.length_c   1.000
_cell.angle_alpha   90.00
_cell.angle_beta   90.00
_cell.angle_gamma   90.00
#
_symmetry.space_group_name_H-M   'P 1'
#
loop_
_entity.id
_entity.type
_entity.pdbx_description
1 polymer ?
#
loop_
_entity_poly.entity_id
_entity_poly.type
_entity_poly.pdbx_seq_one_letter_code
_entity_poly.pdbx_strand_id
1 'polypeptide(L)' 'MNLSEDKEIEVLATANGLVIPAEFHKGVRMNLDLLRSYATLIEGMELSDRLEPAFEYEP' A
#
# COMPACT_ATOMS: atom_id res chain seq x y z
N MET A 1 -8.36 -21.32 -5.30
CA MET A 1 -8.77 -19.90 -5.26
C MET A 1 -8.65 -19.47 -3.81
N ASN A 2 -7.62 -18.71 -3.46
CA ASN A 2 -7.30 -18.37 -2.08
C ASN A 2 -8.19 -17.19 -1.65
N LEU A 3 -9.42 -17.48 -1.21
CA LEU A 3 -10.48 -16.52 -0.84
C LEU A 3 -10.02 -15.44 0.17
N SER A 4 -8.90 -15.66 0.87
CA SER A 4 -8.32 -14.73 1.83
C SER A 4 -7.61 -13.53 1.19
N GLU A 5 -7.01 -13.70 0.00
CA GLU A 5 -6.15 -12.67 -0.60
C GLU A 5 -6.96 -11.62 -1.38
N ASP A 6 -8.02 -12.03 -2.08
CA ASP A 6 -8.88 -11.09 -2.81
C ASP A 6 -9.63 -10.14 -1.84
N LYS A 7 -9.92 -10.63 -0.64
CA LYS A 7 -10.63 -9.86 0.40
C LYS A 7 -9.89 -8.60 0.84
N GLU A 8 -8.57 -8.65 0.91
CA GLU A 8 -7.78 -7.47 1.24
C GLU A 8 -7.87 -6.40 0.15
N ILE A 9 -7.82 -6.81 -1.12
CA ILE A 9 -7.95 -5.91 -2.25
C ILE A 9 -9.34 -5.26 -2.25
N GLU A 10 -10.38 -6.04 -1.98
CA GLU A 10 -11.76 -5.53 -1.85
C GLU A 10 -11.89 -4.50 -0.72
N VAL A 11 -11.31 -4.79 0.45
CA VAL A 11 -11.35 -3.89 1.62
C VAL A 11 -10.64 -2.57 1.31
N LEU A 12 -9.42 -2.64 0.75
CA LEU A 12 -8.64 -1.45 0.40
C LEU A 12 -9.31 -0.65 -0.71
N ALA A 13 -9.85 -1.31 -1.74
CA ALA A 13 -10.57 -0.64 -2.81
C ALA A 13 -11.81 0.10 -2.26
N THR A 14 -12.60 -0.58 -1.43
CA THR A 14 -13.81 0.01 -0.81
C THR A 14 -13.47 1.22 0.05
N ALA A 15 -12.42 1.14 0.86
CA ALA A 15 -11.97 2.26 1.71
C ALA A 15 -11.56 3.50 0.90
N ASN A 16 -11.16 3.32 -0.35
CA ASN A 16 -10.77 4.40 -1.27
C ASN A 16 -11.87 4.75 -2.29
N GLY A 17 -13.08 4.20 -2.16
CA GLY A 17 -14.17 4.43 -3.11
C GLY A 17 -13.92 3.88 -4.51
N LEU A 18 -13.05 2.87 -4.62
CA LEU A 18 -12.69 2.22 -5.88
C LEU A 18 -13.43 0.89 -6.06
N VAL A 19 -13.73 0.55 -7.31
CA VAL A 19 -14.21 -0.78 -7.70
C VAL A 19 -13.16 -1.39 -8.61
N ILE A 20 -12.59 -2.52 -8.19
CA ILE A 20 -11.56 -3.24 -8.95
C ILE A 20 -12.18 -4.54 -9.47
N PRO A 21 -12.38 -4.67 -10.79
CA PRO A 21 -12.84 -5.91 -11.39
C PRO A 21 -11.92 -7.10 -11.07
N ALA A 22 -12.52 -8.27 -10.86
CA ALA A 22 -11.83 -9.47 -10.38
C ALA A 22 -10.69 -9.92 -11.31
N GLU A 23 -10.80 -9.68 -12.62
CA GLU A 23 -9.76 -9.98 -13.61
C GLU A 23 -8.45 -9.22 -13.36
N PHE A 24 -8.49 -8.10 -12.64
CA PHE A 24 -7.32 -7.30 -12.31
C PHE A 24 -6.72 -7.63 -10.93
N HIS A 25 -7.40 -8.41 -10.09
CA HIS A 25 -6.96 -8.68 -8.71
C HIS A 25 -5.58 -9.30 -8.66
N LYS A 26 -5.25 -10.21 -9.59
CA LYS A 26 -3.91 -10.80 -9.69
C LYS A 26 -2.82 -9.75 -9.90
N GLY A 27 -3.03 -8.79 -10.81
CA GLY A 27 -2.06 -7.73 -11.07
C GLY A 27 -1.94 -6.77 -9.89
N VAL A 28 -3.07 -6.41 -9.28
CA VAL A 28 -3.10 -5.56 -8.09
C VAL A 28 -2.38 -6.22 -6.92
N ARG A 29 -2.57 -7.53 -6.71
CA ARG A 29 -1.85 -8.33 -5.71
C ARG A 29 -0.33 -8.23 -5.90
N MET A 30 0.15 -8.50 -7.13
CA MET A 30 1.58 -8.40 -7.44
C MET A 30 2.16 -7.03 -7.12
N ASN A 31 1.41 -5.95 -7.42
CA ASN A 31 1.83 -4.59 -7.10
C ASN A 31 1.82 -4.31 -5.59
N LEU A 32 0.80 -4.78 -4.86
CA LEU A 32 0.72 -4.65 -3.41
C LEU A 32 1.90 -5.34 -2.72
N ASP A 33 2.22 -6.56 -3.14
CA ASP A 33 3.33 -7.33 -2.57
C ASP A 33 4.69 -6.67 -2.85
N LEU A 34 4.85 -6.07 -4.04
CA LEU A 34 6.02 -5.27 -4.38
C LEU A 34 6.14 -4.00 -3.52
N LEU A 35 5.04 -3.25 -3.36
CA LEU A 35 5.03 -2.04 -2.54
C LEU A 35 5.31 -2.33 -1.07
N ARG A 36 4.83 -3.47 -0.55
CA ARG A 36 5.16 -3.95 0.80
C ARG A 36 6.65 -4.19 0.96
N SER A 37 7.27 -4.81 -0.04
CA SER A 37 8.71 -5.06 -0.03
C SER A 37 9.51 -3.75 0.02
N TYR A 38 9.06 -2.71 -0.70
CA TYR A 38 9.67 -1.38 -0.60
C TYR A 38 9.42 -0.70 0.75
N ALA A 39 8.22 -0.82 1.30
CA ALA A 39 7.90 -0.28 2.63
C ALA A 39 8.82 -0.89 3.70
N THR A 40 9.03 -2.20 3.68
CA THR A 40 9.95 -2.89 4.61
C THR A 40 11.39 -2.35 4.53
N LEU A 41 11.87 -1.97 3.34
CA LEU A 41 13.20 -1.36 3.20
C LEU A 41 13.27 0.02 3.88
N ILE A 42 12.21 0.80 3.79
CA ILE A 42 12.12 2.14 4.39
C ILE A 42 11.94 2.04 5.91
N GLU A 43 11.05 1.16 6.38
CA GLU A 43 10.78 0.93 7.81
C GLU A 43 12.00 0.42 8.57
N GLY A 44 12.92 -0.28 7.89
CA GLY A 44 14.19 -0.71 8.46
C GLY A 44 15.25 0.41 8.57
N MET A 45 14.98 1.62 8.10
CA MET A 45 15.93 2.73 8.18
C MET A 45 15.91 3.34 9.58
N GLU A 46 17.09 3.50 10.20
CA GLU A 46 17.21 4.29 11.41
C GLU A 46 17.04 5.78 11.08
N LEU A 47 15.95 6.36 11.56
CA LEU A 47 15.67 7.79 11.48
C LEU A 47 15.95 8.43 12.84
N SER A 48 16.47 9.66 12.84
CA SER A 48 16.61 10.43 14.08
C SER A 48 15.22 10.85 14.60
N ASP A 49 15.10 11.04 15.92
CA ASP A 49 13.84 11.44 16.57
C ASP A 49 13.27 12.79 16.12
N ARG A 50 14.04 13.56 15.34
CA ARG A 50 13.68 14.90 14.85
C ARG A 50 13.99 15.03 13.36
N LEU A 51 13.37 14.18 12.55
CA LEU A 51 13.33 14.35 11.11
C LEU A 51 12.06 15.10 10.73
N GLU A 52 12.24 16.30 10.17
CA GLU A 52 11.15 17.06 9.58
C GLU A 52 10.77 16.45 8.21
N PRO A 53 9.50 16.56 7.79
CA PRO A 53 9.09 16.19 6.44
C PRO A 53 9.87 16.97 5.38
N ALA A 54 10.09 16.37 4.20
CA ALA A 54 10.82 17.01 3.11
C ALA A 54 10.14 18.27 2.55
N PHE A 55 8.86 18.48 2.85
CA PHE A 55 8.09 19.65 2.47
C PHE A 55 7.31 20.17 3.66
N GLU A 56 7.34 21.48 3.83
CA GLU A 56 6.58 22.20 4.83
C GLU A 56 5.30 22.76 4.22
N TYR A 57 4.26 22.90 5.04
CA TYR A 57 3.02 23.54 4.62
C TYR A 57 3.17 25.06 4.67
N GLU A 58 2.99 25.72 3.52
CA GLU A 58 2.86 27.17 3.41
C GLU A 58 1.38 27.53 3.17
N PRO A 59 0.71 28.21 4.14
CA PRO A 59 -0.69 28.60 4.02
C PRO A 59 -0.96 29.75 3.04
#